data_AF-A0A2G2Y7M1-F1
#
_entry.id   AF-A0A2G2Y7M1-F1
#
_cell.length_a   1.000
_cell.length_b   1.000
_cell.length_c   1.000
_cell.angle_alpha   90.00
_cell.angle_beta   90.00
_cell.angle_gamma   90.00
#
_symmetry.space_group_name_H-M   'P 1'
#
loop_
_entity.id
_entity.type
_entity.pdbx_description
1 polymer ?
#
loop_
_entity_poly.entity_id
_entity_poly.type
_entity_poly.pdbx_seq_one_letter_code
_entity_poly.pdbx_strand_id
1 'polypeptide(L)'
;MRTDPPSLLSLAIDSALVQISSYSDLSFLPDHILCDLFLRTLRAGKLNERILKLFIATGKEEILSLIDAFNIRSVLTPVLPTRCSEKF
;
A
#
# COMPACT_ATOMS: atom_id res chain seq x y z
N MET A 1 30.49 11.14 -11.21
CA MET A 1 29.89 10.15 -10.31
C MET A 1 29.56 8.92 -11.15
N ARG A 2 30.19 7.76 -10.90
CA ARG A 2 29.81 6.50 -11.57
C ARG A 2 28.45 6.12 -11.00
N THR A 3 27.39 6.32 -11.77
CA THR A 3 26.11 5.66 -11.51
C THR A 3 26.25 4.25 -12.04
N ASP A 4 26.57 3.31 -11.17
CA ASP A 4 26.45 1.91 -11.52
C ASP A 4 25.02 1.67 -12.02
N PRO A 5 24.84 0.90 -13.11
CA PRO A 5 23.52 0.68 -13.68
C PRO A 5 22.61 0.07 -12.60
N PRO A 6 21.34 0.50 -12.53
CA PRO A 6 20.41 -0.05 -11.56
C PRO A 6 20.30 -1.55 -11.75
N SER A 7 20.21 -2.29 -10.65
CA SER A 7 19.95 -3.72 -10.72
C SER A 7 18.60 -3.97 -11.39
N LEU A 8 18.48 -5.11 -12.09
CA LEU A 8 17.22 -5.53 -12.71
C LEU A 8 16.08 -5.54 -11.69
N LEU A 9 16.38 -5.94 -10.45
CA LEU A 9 15.45 -5.93 -9.33
C LEU A 9 14.92 -4.51 -9.07
N SER A 10 15.82 -3.52 -8.92
CA SER A 10 15.41 -2.15 -8.67
C SER A 10 14.53 -1.62 -9.81
N LEU A 11 14.93 -1.86 -11.06
CA LEU A 11 14.17 -1.43 -12.23
C LEU A 11 12.79 -2.10 -12.29
N ALA A 12 12.71 -3.38 -11.93
CA ALA A 12 11.45 -4.12 -11.88
C ALA A 12 10.51 -3.56 -10.80
N ILE A 13 11.02 -3.22 -9.61
CA ILE A 13 10.19 -2.61 -8.56
C ILE A 13 9.75 -1.21 -8.97
N ASP A 14 10.63 -0.41 -9.56
CA ASP A 14 10.28 0.94 -10.01
C ASP A 14 9.21 0.89 -11.11
N SER A 15 9.29 -0.10 -12.01
CA SER A 15 8.26 -0.35 -13.02
C SER A 15 6.94 -0.83 -12.40
N ALA A 16 7.00 -1.77 -11.45
CA ALA A 16 5.83 -2.26 -10.72
C ALA A 16 5.14 -1.13 -9.94
N LEU A 17 5.91 -0.19 -9.36
CA LEU A 17 5.37 0.98 -8.67
C LEU A 17 4.59 1.91 -9.60
N VAL A 18 5.03 2.06 -10.86
CA VAL A 18 4.28 2.83 -11.87
C VAL A 18 2.92 2.19 -12.15
N GLN A 19 2.87 0.86 -12.18
CA GLN A 19 1.68 0.08 -12.50
C GLN A 19 0.91 -0.41 -11.26
N ILE A 20 1.27 0.02 -10.05
CA ILE A 20 0.75 -0.59 -8.82
C ILE A 20 -0.78 -0.52 -8.67
N SER A 21 -1.39 0.49 -9.30
CA SER A 21 -2.84 0.68 -9.31
C SER A 21 -3.59 -0.25 -10.27
N SER A 22 -2.91 -0.94 -11.20
CA SER A 22 -3.53 -1.92 -12.09
C SER A 22 -3.55 -3.33 -11.50
N TYR A 23 -2.68 -3.62 -10.53
CA TYR A 23 -2.69 -4.91 -9.84
C TYR A 23 -3.91 -5.04 -8.93
N SER A 24 -4.41 -6.27 -8.83
CA SER A 24 -5.56 -6.63 -7.98
C SER A 24 -5.14 -7.40 -6.74
N ASP A 25 -4.02 -8.12 -6.83
CA ASP A 25 -3.45 -8.93 -5.75
C ASP A 25 -1.92 -8.88 -5.85
N LEU A 26 -1.24 -9.00 -4.70
CA LEU A 26 0.21 -9.11 -4.58
C LEU A 26 0.63 -10.30 -3.69
N SER A 27 -0.30 -11.16 -3.30
CA SER A 27 -0.07 -12.33 -2.43
C SER A 27 0.97 -13.31 -2.94
N PHE A 28 1.17 -13.35 -4.27
CA PHE A 28 2.15 -14.21 -4.94
C PHE A 28 3.60 -13.74 -4.77
N LEU A 29 3.82 -12.52 -4.28
CA LEU A 29 5.15 -11.96 -4.11
C LEU A 29 5.78 -12.40 -2.77
N PRO A 30 7.11 -12.64 -2.75
CA PRO A 30 7.85 -12.82 -1.51
C PRO A 30 7.83 -11.57 -0.62
N ASP A 31 7.89 -11.80 0.69
CA ASP A 31 7.75 -10.77 1.73
C ASP A 31 8.77 -9.63 1.58
N HIS A 32 10.03 -9.97 1.30
CA HIS A 32 11.10 -8.99 1.09
C HIS A 32 10.83 -8.06 -0.12
N ILE A 33 10.19 -8.54 -1.18
CA ILE A 33 9.84 -7.73 -2.36
C ILE A 33 8.64 -6.84 -2.04
N LEU A 34 7.64 -7.37 -1.33
CA LEU A 34 6.49 -6.60 -0.86
C LEU A 34 6.91 -5.44 0.04
N CYS A 35 7.82 -5.68 0.97
CA CYS A 35 8.36 -4.68 1.86
C CYS A 35 9.10 -3.57 1.09
N ASP A 36 9.98 -3.91 0.12
CA ASP A 36 10.66 -2.89 -0.69
C ASP A 36 9.67 -2.11 -1.58
N LEU A 37 8.70 -2.79 -2.19
CA LEU A 37 7.64 -2.14 -2.97
C LEU A 37 6.81 -1.17 -2.11
N PHE A 38 6.46 -1.57 -0.88
CA PHE A 38 5.71 -0.72 0.06
C PHE A 38 6.53 0.51 0.45
N LEU A 39 7.79 0.33 0.84
CA LEU A 39 8.67 1.44 1.22
C LEU A 39 8.92 2.40 0.06
N ARG A 40 9.10 1.90 -1.16
CA ARG A 40 9.22 2.76 -2.35
C ARG A 40 7.92 3.48 -2.67
N THR A 41 6.78 2.83 -2.47
CA THR A 41 5.46 3.46 -2.64
C THR A 41 5.26 4.62 -1.67
N LEU A 42 5.68 4.46 -0.40
CA LEU A 42 5.70 5.54 0.59
C LEU A 42 6.63 6.68 0.17
N ARG A 43 7.88 6.37 -0.22
CA ARG A 43 8.86 7.37 -0.68
C ARG A 43 8.39 8.14 -1.90
N ALA A 44 7.66 7.50 -2.80
CA ALA A 44 7.08 8.11 -3.99
C ALA A 44 5.83 8.95 -3.69
N GLY A 45 5.32 8.94 -2.45
CA GLY A 45 4.09 9.65 -2.08
C GLY A 45 2.83 9.10 -2.78
N LYS A 46 2.89 7.87 -3.29
CA LYS A 46 1.82 7.22 -4.04
C LYS A 46 0.88 6.37 -3.18
N LEU A 47 1.03 6.41 -1.86
CA LEU A 47 0.15 5.68 -0.97
C LEU A 47 -1.26 6.29 -1.01
N ASN A 48 -2.18 5.58 -1.65
CA ASN A 48 -3.61 5.91 -1.69
C ASN A 48 -4.41 4.81 -0.99
N GLU A 49 -5.66 5.07 -0.61
CA GLU A 49 -6.51 4.12 0.13
C GLU A 49 -6.65 2.78 -0.60
N ARG A 50 -6.79 2.81 -1.93
CA ARG A 50 -6.86 1.59 -2.77
C ARG A 50 -5.58 0.76 -2.65
N ILE A 51 -4.42 1.40 -2.68
CA ILE A 51 -3.12 0.73 -2.63
C ILE A 51 -2.87 0.21 -1.20
N LEU A 52 -3.27 0.98 -0.18
CA LEU A 52 -3.23 0.52 1.20
C LEU A 52 -4.09 -0.75 1.40
N LYS A 53 -5.32 -0.76 0.86
CA LYS A 53 -6.20 -1.95 0.89
C LYS A 53 -5.57 -3.16 0.19
N LEU A 54 -4.86 -2.95 -0.91
CA LEU A 54 -4.13 -4.00 -1.64
C LEU A 54 -3.01 -4.61 -0.78
N PHE A 55 -2.23 -3.77 -0.09
CA PHE A 55 -1.18 -4.23 0.84
C PHE A 55 -1.76 -4.95 2.07
N ILE A 56 -2.88 -4.46 2.62
CA ILE A 56 -3.58 -5.12 3.73
C ILE A 56 -4.15 -6.48 3.28
N ALA A 57 -4.73 -6.55 2.08
CA ALA A 57 -5.31 -7.78 1.54
C ALA A 57 -4.27 -8.90 1.33
N THR A 58 -2.99 -8.55 1.22
CA THR A 58 -1.90 -9.52 1.13
C THR A 58 -1.72 -10.31 2.43
N GLY A 59 -2.18 -9.79 3.57
CA GLY A 59 -2.25 -10.53 4.86
C GLY A 59 -0.90 -10.89 5.48
N LYS A 60 0.21 -10.27 5.03
CA LYS A 60 1.55 -10.53 5.53
C LYS A 60 1.83 -9.71 6.79
N GLU A 61 2.32 -10.38 7.84
CA GLU A 61 2.56 -9.76 9.15
C GLU A 61 3.58 -8.61 9.10
N GLU A 62 4.61 -8.71 8.26
CA GLU A 62 5.62 -7.64 8.11
C GLU A 62 5.00 -6.34 7.61
N ILE A 63 4.12 -6.42 6.61
CA ILE A 63 3.43 -5.26 6.03
C ILE A 63 2.46 -4.65 7.05
N LEU A 64 1.70 -5.49 7.76
CA LEU A 64 0.80 -5.02 8.82
C LEU A 64 1.56 -4.33 9.95
N SER A 65 2.71 -4.87 10.35
CA SER A 65 3.59 -4.28 11.36
C SER A 65 4.15 -2.93 10.89
N LEU A 66 4.52 -2.80 9.61
CA LEU A 66 4.94 -1.52 9.05
C LEU A 66 3.81 -0.50 9.03
N ILE A 67 2.60 -0.90 8.61
CA ILE A 67 1.42 -0.03 8.60
C ILE A 67 1.12 0.51 10.01
N ASP A 68 1.18 -0.36 11.02
CA ASP A 68 0.97 0.01 12.43
C ASP A 68 2.09 0.92 12.96
N ALA A 69 3.36 0.58 12.67
CA ALA A 69 4.52 1.40 13.04
C ALA A 69 4.48 2.81 12.42
N PHE A 70 3.96 2.94 11.19
CA PHE A 70 3.75 4.23 10.53
C PHE A 70 2.44 4.92 10.98
N ASN A 71 1.66 4.31 11.89
CA ASN A 71 0.36 4.80 12.39
C ASN A 71 -0.59 5.19 11.25
N ILE A 72 -0.57 4.42 10.16
CA ILE A 72 -1.41 4.67 8.98
C ILE A 72 -2.82 4.19 9.32
N ARG A 73 -3.73 5.15 9.53
CA ARG A 73 -5.14 4.86 9.78
C ARG A 73 -5.90 4.86 8.46
N SER A 74 -6.55 3.74 8.13
CA SER A 74 -7.59 3.77 7.10
C SER A 74 -8.69 4.71 7.57
N VAL A 75 -8.97 5.78 6.82
CA VAL A 75 -10.06 6.70 7.16
C VAL A 75 -11.36 5.90 7.11
N LEU A 76 -11.88 5.53 8.28
CA LEU A 76 -13.26 5.11 8.41
C LEU A 76 -14.08 6.34 8.07
N THR A 77 -14.67 6.38 6.87
CA THR A 77 -15.67 7.40 6.54
C THR A 77 -16.73 7.34 7.64
N PRO A 78 -16.88 8.41 8.46
CA PRO A 78 -17.88 8.40 9.51
C PRO A 78 -19.24 8.23 8.85
N VAL A 79 -19.98 7.20 9.25
CA VAL A 79 -21.38 7.07 8.85
C VAL A 79 -22.11 8.22 9.52
N LEU A 80 -22.36 9.29 8.76
CA LEU A 80 -23.18 10.40 9.25
C LEU A 80 -24.58 9.83 9.51
N PRO A 81 -25.15 10.02 10.72
CA PRO A 81 -26.52 9.62 10.98
C PRO A 81 -27.42 10.39 10.02
N THR A 82 -27.92 9.73 8.98
CA THR A 82 -28.95 10.29 8.10
C THR A 82 -30.23 10.35 8.92
N ARG A 83 -30.51 11.54 9.47
CA ARG A 83 -31.74 12.02 10.12
C ARG A 83 -32.63 10.94 10.77
N CYS A 84 -32.69 11.00 12.10
CA CYS A 84 -33.68 10.34 12.94
C CYS A 84 -35.08 10.41 12.33
N SER A 85 -35.67 9.25 12.03
CA SER A 85 -37.14 9.13 11.96
C SER A 85 -37.65 9.26 13.40
N GLU A 86 -38.02 10.46 13.83
CA GLU A 86 -38.92 10.64 14.98
C GLU A 86 -40.21 9.87 14.68
N LYS A 87 -40.45 8.79 15.43
CA LYS A 87 -41.79 8.24 15.62
C LYS A 87 -42.11 8.41 17.10
N PHE A 88 -42.79 9.53 17.39
CA PHE A 88 -43.67 9.63 18.55
C PHE A 88 -44.94 8.84 18.26
#